data_AF-K7NU19-F1
#
_entry.id   AF-K7NU19-F1
#
_cell.length_a   1.000
_cell.length_b   1.000
_cell.length_c   1.000
_cell.angle_alpha   90.00
_cell.angle_beta   90.00
_cell.angle_gamma   90.00
#
_symmetry.space_group_name_H-M   'P 1'
#
loop_
_entity.id
_entity.type
_entity.pdbx_description
1 polymer ?
#
loop_
_entity_poly.entity_id
_entity_poly.type
_entity_poly.pdbx_seq_one_letter_code
_entity_poly.pdbx_strand_id
1 'polypeptide(L)'
;MARYIGPKLKIIRRIGKLRGLTRKKPFRRVYRGRGPLRGKVIPPGQHGLIKLFKTRPYDSCESDYLIRLKVKQRLRYNYGLTERQLVNYVRKAKKIKEATGQVLLQLLEMRLDNIVFRLNMAPTIVAARQYISHGHIRVNNKKVNIPSYMCKPKDVISVAMKEKSLILINRNLNEYYQRMQFYKKRLEKTLAFILFQLKLVPNMGSALQLINGPGAVVKINNRRVRNPNHICNPKDVLSITTREGTRQIKLS
;
A
#
# COMPACT_ATOMS: atom_id res chain seq x y z
N MET A 1 -25.49 5.76 12.49
CA MET A 1 -24.04 5.59 12.22
C MET A 1 -23.49 6.80 11.47
N ALA A 2 -22.61 7.62 12.07
CA ALA A 2 -22.16 8.89 11.48
C ALA A 2 -21.14 8.78 10.32
N ARG A 3 -20.89 7.60 9.75
CA ARG A 3 -19.77 7.33 8.81
C ARG A 3 -20.30 6.92 7.43
N TYR A 4 -19.44 7.01 6.40
CA TYR A 4 -19.82 6.66 5.03
C TYR A 4 -20.05 5.15 4.84
N ILE A 5 -21.30 4.76 4.55
CA ILE A 5 -21.73 3.37 4.29
C ILE A 5 -21.98 3.12 2.79
N GLY A 6 -21.93 4.17 1.96
CA GLY A 6 -22.25 4.09 0.54
C GLY A 6 -21.24 3.31 -0.33
N PRO A 7 -21.41 3.38 -1.67
CA PRO A 7 -20.60 2.62 -2.63
C PRO A 7 -19.11 3.02 -2.62
N LYS A 8 -18.28 2.21 -1.97
CA LYS A 8 -16.82 2.46 -1.82
C LYS A 8 -16.04 2.51 -3.14
N LEU A 9 -16.44 1.73 -4.15
CA LEU A 9 -15.80 1.78 -5.47
C LEU A 9 -15.99 3.12 -6.18
N LYS A 10 -17.10 3.83 -5.90
CA LYS A 10 -17.34 5.19 -6.41
C LYS A 10 -16.28 6.16 -5.89
N ILE A 11 -15.91 6.04 -4.62
CA ILE A 11 -14.87 6.86 -3.98
C ILE A 11 -13.49 6.54 -4.57
N ILE A 12 -13.13 5.25 -4.66
CA ILE A 12 -11.82 4.85 -5.20
C ILE A 12 -11.63 5.31 -6.65
N ARG A 13 -12.68 5.25 -7.48
CA ARG A 13 -12.63 5.73 -8.86
C ARG A 13 -12.43 7.26 -8.96
N ARG A 14 -12.81 8.02 -7.93
CA ARG A 14 -12.69 9.48 -7.90
C ARG A 14 -11.36 9.96 -7.32
N ILE A 15 -10.95 9.39 -6.19
CA ILE A 15 -9.83 9.89 -5.37
C ILE A 15 -8.58 9.01 -5.54
N GLY A 16 -8.73 7.78 -6.02
CA GLY A 16 -7.65 6.81 -6.18
C GLY A 16 -7.70 5.68 -5.15
N LYS A 17 -6.62 4.88 -5.11
CA LYS A 17 -6.55 3.67 -4.28
C LYS A 17 -6.42 4.02 -2.79
N LEU A 18 -7.36 3.53 -1.98
CA LEU A 18 -7.41 3.72 -0.53
C LEU A 18 -7.40 2.37 0.18
N ARG A 19 -6.25 1.99 0.77
CA ARG A 19 -6.08 0.68 1.42
C ARG A 19 -6.98 0.53 2.65
N GLY A 20 -7.16 1.59 3.43
CA GLY A 20 -7.97 1.56 4.64
C GLY A 20 -9.49 1.45 4.38
N LEU A 21 -9.97 1.91 3.22
CA LEU A 21 -11.40 1.94 2.88
C LEU A 21 -11.91 0.60 2.33
N THR A 22 -11.24 0.06 1.30
CA THR A 22 -11.62 -1.22 0.68
C THR A 22 -10.45 -1.86 -0.07
N ARG A 23 -10.42 -3.20 -0.09
CA ARG A 23 -9.48 -3.99 -0.89
C ARG A 23 -9.93 -4.14 -2.35
N LYS A 24 -11.20 -3.86 -2.65
CA LYS A 24 -11.78 -4.03 -3.99
C LYS A 24 -11.11 -3.08 -4.99
N LYS A 25 -10.76 -3.59 -6.16
CA LYS A 25 -10.23 -2.80 -7.28
C LYS A 25 -11.30 -2.63 -8.37
N PRO A 26 -11.35 -1.47 -9.05
CA PRO A 26 -12.38 -1.18 -10.05
C PRO A 26 -12.07 -1.81 -11.42
N PHE A 27 -11.78 -3.12 -11.49
CA PHE A 27 -11.32 -3.80 -12.71
C PHE A 27 -12.26 -3.62 -13.92
N ARG A 28 -13.58 -3.58 -13.70
CA ARG A 28 -14.58 -3.39 -14.76
C ARG A 28 -14.75 -1.93 -15.21
N ARG A 29 -14.20 -0.97 -14.48
CA ARG A 29 -14.36 0.48 -14.73
C ARG A 29 -13.03 1.11 -15.13
N VAL A 30 -12.36 0.44 -16.06
CA VAL A 30 -11.06 0.81 -16.61
C VAL A 30 -11.25 1.05 -18.11
N TYR A 31 -10.56 2.05 -18.65
CA TYR A 31 -10.57 2.33 -20.08
C TYR A 31 -9.88 1.20 -20.85
N ARG A 32 -10.63 0.57 -21.77
CA ARG A 32 -10.20 -0.60 -22.55
C ARG A 32 -9.68 -0.27 -23.96
N GLY A 33 -9.75 0.99 -24.39
CA GLY A 33 -9.26 1.41 -25.70
C GLY A 33 -7.74 1.32 -25.85
N ARG A 34 -7.23 1.63 -27.05
CA ARG A 34 -5.79 1.73 -27.33
C ARG A 34 -5.24 3.10 -26.86
N GLY A 35 -3.91 3.20 -26.77
CA GLY A 35 -3.21 4.44 -26.43
C GLY A 35 -2.86 4.63 -24.93
N PRO A 36 -2.41 5.83 -24.54
CA PRO A 36 -1.82 6.12 -23.22
C PRO A 36 -2.82 6.08 -22.06
N LEU A 37 -4.12 6.06 -22.37
CA LEU A 37 -5.21 5.98 -21.41
C LEU A 37 -5.61 4.54 -21.09
N ARG A 38 -5.11 3.54 -21.82
CA ARG A 38 -5.40 2.12 -21.60
C ARG A 38 -5.04 1.74 -20.16
N GLY A 39 -5.96 1.09 -19.46
CA GLY A 39 -5.72 0.69 -18.07
C GLY A 39 -6.04 1.78 -17.02
N LYS A 40 -6.32 3.03 -17.42
CA LYS A 40 -6.72 4.08 -16.48
C LYS A 40 -8.14 3.88 -15.96
N VAL A 41 -8.34 4.17 -14.67
CA VAL A 41 -9.63 4.03 -14.00
C VAL A 41 -10.55 5.18 -14.41
N ILE A 42 -11.75 4.85 -14.89
CA ILE A 42 -12.74 5.84 -15.33
C ILE A 42 -13.40 6.46 -14.09
N PRO A 43 -13.37 7.80 -13.92
CA PRO A 43 -14.07 8.49 -12.84
C PRO A 43 -15.57 8.16 -12.78
N PRO A 44 -16.23 8.26 -11.62
CA PRO A 44 -17.66 8.01 -11.51
C PRO A 44 -18.50 9.14 -12.14
N GLY A 45 -19.68 8.79 -12.65
CA GLY A 45 -20.65 9.72 -13.27
C GLY A 45 -20.71 9.60 -14.80
N GLN A 46 -21.72 10.22 -15.41
CA GLN A 46 -21.95 10.25 -16.86
C GLN A 46 -20.75 10.84 -17.62
N HIS A 47 -20.23 11.97 -17.14
CA HIS A 47 -19.06 12.64 -17.70
C HIS A 47 -17.71 11.98 -17.35
N GLY A 48 -17.70 10.74 -16.86
CA GLY A 48 -16.48 10.05 -16.42
C GLY A 48 -15.48 9.84 -17.56
N LEU A 49 -15.95 9.46 -18.74
CA LEU A 49 -15.10 9.29 -19.93
C LEU A 49 -14.58 10.64 -20.42
N ILE A 50 -15.45 11.64 -20.54
CA ILE A 50 -15.08 13.00 -20.97
C ILE A 50 -13.96 13.57 -20.07
N LYS A 51 -14.07 13.38 -18.75
CA LYS A 51 -13.02 13.80 -17.80
C LYS A 51 -11.68 13.09 -17.99
N LEU A 52 -11.69 11.85 -18.49
CA LEU A 52 -10.50 11.04 -18.71
C LEU A 52 -9.81 11.39 -20.04
N PHE A 53 -10.57 11.85 -21.03
CA PHE A 53 -10.08 12.29 -22.34
C PHE A 53 -9.67 13.76 -22.41
N LYS A 54 -9.97 14.58 -21.40
CA LYS A 54 -9.50 15.97 -21.36
C LYS A 54 -7.96 16.01 -21.46
N THR A 55 -7.48 16.84 -22.40
CA THR A 55 -6.08 16.99 -22.81
C THR A 55 -5.18 17.48 -21.68
N ARG A 56 -5.74 18.23 -20.73
CA ARG A 56 -5.09 18.50 -19.45
C ARG A 56 -5.48 17.37 -18.50
N PRO A 57 -4.52 16.55 -18.01
CA PRO A 57 -4.80 15.55 -17.00
C PRO A 57 -5.73 16.11 -15.92
N TYR A 58 -6.68 15.30 -15.47
CA TYR A 58 -7.49 15.60 -14.28
C TYR A 58 -6.64 15.97 -13.04
N ASP A 59 -5.34 15.71 -13.08
CA ASP A 59 -4.37 16.06 -12.04
C ASP A 59 -3.52 17.32 -12.36
N SER A 60 -3.59 17.89 -13.57
CA SER A 60 -2.75 19.03 -14.01
C SER A 60 -3.53 20.31 -14.32
N CYS A 61 -4.84 20.30 -14.06
CA CYS A 61 -5.75 21.41 -14.36
C CYS A 61 -6.48 21.90 -13.12
N GLU A 62 -5.97 21.55 -11.95
CA GLU A 62 -6.67 21.74 -10.70
C GLU A 62 -6.20 23.02 -10.02
N SER A 63 -7.14 23.88 -9.65
CA SER A 63 -6.86 24.96 -8.73
C SER A 63 -6.27 24.41 -7.43
N ASP A 64 -5.42 25.19 -6.77
CA ASP A 64 -4.82 24.83 -5.48
C ASP A 64 -5.85 24.33 -4.46
N TYR A 65 -7.05 24.92 -4.48
CA TYR A 65 -8.18 24.49 -3.65
C TYR A 65 -8.58 23.04 -3.92
N LEU A 66 -8.72 22.64 -5.18
CA LEU A 66 -9.15 21.29 -5.56
C LEU A 66 -8.10 20.25 -5.18
N ILE A 67 -6.81 20.57 -5.35
CA ILE A 67 -5.69 19.71 -4.91
C ILE A 67 -5.77 19.49 -3.39
N ARG A 68 -5.89 20.57 -2.61
CA ARG A 68 -6.03 20.50 -1.14
C ARG A 68 -7.28 19.73 -0.72
N LEU A 69 -8.39 19.94 -1.41
CA LEU A 69 -9.64 19.22 -1.17
C LEU A 69 -9.48 17.72 -1.43
N LYS A 70 -8.86 17.31 -2.55
CA LYS A 70 -8.58 15.91 -2.86
C LYS A 70 -7.73 15.26 -1.78
N VAL A 71 -6.64 15.91 -1.35
CA VAL A 71 -5.76 15.40 -0.30
C VAL A 71 -6.51 15.24 1.02
N LYS A 72 -7.30 16.24 1.42
CA LYS A 72 -8.17 16.18 2.60
C LYS A 72 -9.14 15.00 2.53
N GLN A 73 -9.84 14.85 1.41
CA GLN A 73 -10.80 13.76 1.19
C GLN A 73 -10.12 12.38 1.17
N ARG A 74 -8.94 12.29 0.57
CA ARG A 74 -8.11 11.07 0.55
C ARG A 74 -7.78 10.62 1.96
N LEU A 75 -7.31 11.53 2.80
CA LEU A 75 -7.01 11.28 4.20
C LEU A 75 -8.28 10.87 4.97
N ARG A 76 -9.37 11.63 4.83
CA ARG A 76 -10.66 11.34 5.47
C ARG A 76 -11.15 9.93 5.18
N TYR A 77 -11.22 9.54 3.91
CA TYR A 77 -11.74 8.23 3.52
C TYR A 77 -10.75 7.11 3.80
N ASN A 78 -9.44 7.35 3.74
CA ASN A 78 -8.46 6.32 4.04
C ASN A 78 -8.56 5.88 5.51
N TYR A 79 -8.61 6.81 6.46
CA TYR A 79 -8.82 6.54 7.89
C TYR A 79 -10.32 6.40 8.27
N GLY A 80 -11.20 6.52 7.28
CA GLY A 80 -12.64 6.39 7.42
C GLY A 80 -13.29 7.42 8.35
N LEU A 81 -12.72 8.60 8.58
CA LEU A 81 -13.17 9.61 9.55
C LEU A 81 -14.39 10.40 9.06
N THR A 82 -15.09 11.07 9.99
CA THR A 82 -16.02 12.15 9.63
C THR A 82 -15.27 13.47 9.45
N GLU A 83 -15.87 14.43 8.73
CA GLU A 83 -15.24 15.75 8.53
C GLU A 83 -14.98 16.46 9.87
N ARG A 84 -15.98 16.43 10.77
CA ARG A 84 -15.86 17.00 12.11
C ARG A 84 -14.72 16.37 12.92
N GLN A 85 -14.57 15.04 12.85
CA GLN A 85 -13.46 14.35 13.51
C GLN A 85 -12.11 14.77 12.92
N LEU A 86 -12.00 14.87 11.59
CA LEU A 86 -10.77 15.31 10.94
C LEU A 86 -10.39 16.74 11.33
N VAL A 87 -11.35 17.67 11.32
CA VAL A 87 -11.12 19.06 11.76
C VAL A 87 -10.65 19.10 13.21
N ASN A 88 -11.24 18.30 14.09
CA ASN A 88 -10.82 18.21 15.49
C ASN A 88 -9.38 17.68 15.62
N TYR A 89 -8.96 16.72 14.79
CA TYR A 89 -7.58 16.24 14.77
C TYR A 89 -6.60 17.31 14.28
N VAL A 90 -6.96 18.06 13.24
CA VAL A 90 -6.14 19.18 12.76
C VAL A 90 -6.00 20.25 13.84
N ARG A 91 -7.10 20.60 14.54
CA ARG A 91 -7.06 21.55 15.67
C ARG A 91 -6.17 21.06 16.80
N LYS A 92 -6.20 19.76 17.12
CA LYS A 92 -5.31 19.16 18.13
C LYS A 92 -3.85 19.20 17.68
N ALA A 93 -3.57 18.84 16.43
CA ALA A 93 -2.22 18.85 15.88
C ALA A 93 -1.61 20.27 15.85
N LYS A 94 -2.42 21.29 15.53
CA LYS A 94 -2.00 22.71 15.54
C LYS A 94 -1.60 23.25 16.91
N LYS A 95 -2.06 22.63 18.00
CA LYS A 95 -1.69 23.04 19.37
C LYS A 95 -0.32 22.50 19.80
N ILE A 96 0.20 21.51 19.10
CA ILE A 96 1.48 20.88 19.41
C ILE A 96 2.57 21.63 18.62
N LYS A 97 3.71 21.90 19.26
CA LYS A 97 4.80 22.73 18.70
C LYS A 97 5.52 22.09 17.50
N GLU A 98 5.38 20.79 17.32
CA GLU A 98 5.99 20.04 16.21
C GLU A 98 5.30 20.30 14.85
N ALA A 99 5.88 19.78 13.77
CA ALA A 99 5.32 19.89 12.43
C ALA A 99 3.88 19.34 12.37
N THR A 100 2.91 20.23 12.17
CA THR A 100 1.47 19.91 12.27
C THR A 100 1.03 18.74 11.38
N GLY A 101 1.63 18.58 10.20
CA GLY A 101 1.34 17.47 9.30
C GLY A 101 1.78 16.12 9.86
N GLN A 102 2.97 16.06 10.47
CA GLN A 102 3.50 14.85 11.10
C GLN A 102 2.67 14.46 12.32
N VAL A 103 2.37 15.43 13.19
CA VAL A 103 1.53 15.23 14.38
C VAL A 103 0.12 14.77 14.00
N LEU A 104 -0.49 15.36 12.96
CA LEU A 104 -1.80 14.92 12.46
C LEU A 104 -1.75 13.45 12.07
N LEU A 105 -0.76 13.04 11.29
CA LEU A 105 -0.61 11.65 10.87
C LEU A 105 -0.35 10.72 12.05
N GLN A 106 0.47 11.12 13.01
CA GLN A 106 0.71 10.37 14.24
C GLN A 106 -0.58 10.15 15.03
N LEU A 107 -1.37 11.21 15.26
CA LEU A 107 -2.67 11.12 15.93
C LEU A 107 -3.65 10.18 15.21
N LEU A 108 -3.60 10.13 13.88
CA LEU A 108 -4.43 9.22 13.09
C LEU A 108 -3.93 7.79 13.14
N GLU A 109 -2.62 7.59 13.15
CA GLU A 109 -2.01 6.26 13.22
C GLU A 109 -2.20 5.60 14.59
N MET A 110 -2.20 6.39 15.68
CA MET A 110 -2.38 5.94 17.07
C MET A 110 -3.80 5.45 17.41
N ARG A 111 -4.77 5.61 16.51
CA ARG A 111 -6.14 5.17 16.74
C ARG A 111 -6.23 3.64 16.73
N LEU A 112 -6.99 3.06 17.67
CA LEU A 112 -7.15 1.61 17.79
C LEU A 112 -7.64 0.94 16.48
N ASP A 113 -8.60 1.54 15.77
CA ASP A 113 -9.07 0.99 14.50
C ASP A 113 -8.01 0.95 13.40
N ASN A 114 -7.11 1.94 13.40
CA ASN A 114 -6.01 1.97 12.47
C ASN A 114 -4.90 1.00 12.89
N ILE A 115 -4.55 0.89 14.17
CA ILE A 115 -3.54 -0.06 14.65
C ILE A 115 -3.96 -1.50 14.36
N VAL A 116 -5.22 -1.89 14.64
CA VAL A 116 -5.73 -3.22 14.33
C VAL A 116 -5.66 -3.53 12.82
N PHE A 117 -5.87 -2.52 11.97
CA PHE A 117 -5.67 -2.64 10.54
C PHE A 117 -4.18 -2.74 10.14
N ARG A 118 -3.29 -1.98 10.79
CA ARG A 118 -1.83 -2.01 10.55
C ARG A 118 -1.21 -3.34 10.96
N LEU A 119 -1.69 -3.95 12.04
CA LEU A 119 -1.34 -5.31 12.48
C LEU A 119 -1.92 -6.40 11.57
N ASN A 120 -2.63 -6.05 10.50
CA ASN A 120 -3.29 -6.97 9.56
C ASN A 120 -4.31 -7.94 10.20
N MET A 121 -4.73 -7.69 11.44
CA MET A 121 -5.78 -8.46 12.12
C MET A 121 -7.14 -8.27 11.42
N ALA A 122 -7.32 -7.13 10.76
CA ALA A 122 -8.50 -6.80 9.98
C ALA A 122 -8.16 -6.41 8.54
N PRO A 123 -9.07 -6.67 7.57
CA PRO A 123 -8.76 -6.44 6.17
C PRO A 123 -8.79 -4.99 5.72
N THR A 124 -9.59 -4.16 6.40
CA THR A 124 -9.81 -2.73 6.15
C THR A 124 -10.07 -2.05 7.49
N ILE A 125 -9.91 -0.74 7.58
CA ILE A 125 -10.22 0.01 8.80
C ILE A 125 -11.71 -0.10 9.14
N VAL A 126 -12.59 -0.13 8.13
CA VAL A 126 -14.03 -0.34 8.36
C VAL A 126 -14.32 -1.68 9.02
N ALA A 127 -13.64 -2.75 8.60
CA ALA A 127 -13.74 -4.06 9.25
C ALA A 127 -13.12 -4.05 10.66
N ALA A 128 -11.98 -3.39 10.84
CA ALA A 128 -11.34 -3.24 12.15
C ALA A 128 -12.28 -2.57 13.18
N ARG A 129 -13.00 -1.53 12.75
CA ARG A 129 -14.02 -0.87 13.59
C ARG A 129 -15.14 -1.81 14.00
N GLN A 130 -15.60 -2.67 13.09
CA GLN A 130 -16.60 -3.68 13.40
C GLN A 130 -16.05 -4.66 14.44
N TYR A 131 -14.79 -5.10 14.29
CA TYR A 131 -14.16 -6.02 15.23
C TYR A 131 -14.06 -5.44 16.63
N ILE A 132 -13.65 -4.17 16.72
CA ILE A 132 -13.58 -3.42 17.98
C ILE A 132 -14.97 -3.23 18.58
N SER A 133 -15.94 -2.73 17.80
CA SER A 133 -17.31 -2.46 18.27
C SER A 133 -17.99 -3.73 18.80
N HIS A 134 -17.72 -4.89 18.18
CA HIS A 134 -18.26 -6.18 18.61
C HIS A 134 -17.46 -6.83 19.76
N GLY A 135 -16.36 -6.21 20.18
CA GLY A 135 -15.57 -6.67 21.33
C GLY A 135 -14.62 -7.83 21.04
N HIS A 136 -14.16 -7.99 19.79
CA HIS A 136 -13.16 -8.98 19.42
C HIS A 136 -11.72 -8.58 19.77
N ILE A 137 -11.49 -7.29 20.09
CA ILE A 137 -10.18 -6.73 20.41
C ILE A 137 -10.16 -6.31 21.89
N ARG A 138 -9.02 -6.53 22.53
CA ARG A 138 -8.69 -6.10 23.89
C ARG A 138 -7.45 -5.23 23.88
N VAL A 139 -7.39 -4.27 24.80
CA VAL A 139 -6.21 -3.42 25.06
C VAL A 139 -5.85 -3.61 26.51
N ASN A 140 -4.61 -4.00 26.80
CA ASN A 140 -4.12 -4.32 28.15
C ASN A 140 -5.07 -5.29 28.87
N ASN A 141 -5.49 -6.35 28.15
CA ASN A 141 -6.46 -7.37 28.58
C ASN A 141 -7.90 -6.87 28.87
N LYS A 142 -8.18 -5.57 28.76
CA LYS A 142 -9.52 -4.99 28.94
C LYS A 142 -10.26 -4.89 27.61
N LYS A 143 -11.58 -5.11 27.63
CA LYS A 143 -12.44 -4.95 26.45
C LYS A 143 -12.59 -3.46 26.12
N VAL A 144 -12.09 -3.05 24.96
CA VAL A 144 -12.27 -1.69 24.44
C VAL A 144 -13.11 -1.76 23.17
N ASN A 145 -14.31 -1.18 23.21
CA ASN A 145 -15.25 -1.16 22.08
C ASN A 145 -15.26 0.18 21.32
N ILE A 146 -14.40 1.13 21.71
CA ILE A 146 -14.31 2.46 21.11
C ILE A 146 -13.21 2.45 20.04
N PRO A 147 -13.53 2.49 18.74
CA PRO A 147 -12.50 2.42 17.70
C PRO A 147 -11.69 3.73 17.56
N SER A 148 -12.14 4.82 18.16
CA SER A 148 -11.41 6.08 18.29
C SER A 148 -10.52 6.17 19.53
N TYR A 149 -10.40 5.08 20.30
CA TYR A 149 -9.47 5.00 21.42
C TYR A 149 -8.06 5.32 20.91
N MET A 150 -7.37 6.21 21.63
CA MET A 150 -5.99 6.58 21.36
C MET A 150 -5.08 5.66 22.13
N CYS A 151 -4.39 4.79 21.42
CA CYS A 151 -3.45 3.87 22.03
C CYS A 151 -2.20 4.65 22.42
N LYS A 152 -1.70 4.35 23.61
CA LYS A 152 -0.42 4.87 24.09
C LYS A 152 0.70 3.93 23.67
N PRO A 153 1.94 4.43 23.57
CA PRO A 153 3.09 3.55 23.50
C PRO A 153 3.06 2.54 24.65
N LYS A 154 3.49 1.30 24.38
CA LYS A 154 3.46 0.15 25.31
C LYS A 154 2.07 -0.46 25.58
N ASP A 155 0.99 0.04 24.98
CA ASP A 155 -0.29 -0.65 25.03
C ASP A 155 -0.20 -2.02 24.31
N VAL A 156 -0.65 -3.07 25.00
CA VAL A 156 -0.71 -4.44 24.46
C VAL A 156 -2.07 -4.68 23.84
N ILE A 157 -2.10 -4.95 22.54
CA ILE A 157 -3.34 -5.24 21.80
C ILE A 157 -3.46 -6.74 21.62
N SER A 158 -4.54 -7.32 22.16
CA SER A 158 -4.81 -8.76 22.10
C SER A 158 -6.19 -9.07 21.53
N VAL A 159 -6.39 -10.32 21.14
CA VAL A 159 -7.67 -10.84 20.65
C VAL A 159 -8.47 -11.36 21.83
N ALA A 160 -9.80 -11.17 21.80
CA ALA A 160 -10.67 -11.82 22.76
C ALA A 160 -10.60 -13.35 22.60
N MET A 161 -10.36 -14.08 23.69
CA MET A 161 -10.31 -15.55 23.75
C MET A 161 -11.71 -16.16 23.53
N LYS A 162 -12.20 -16.05 22.30
CA LYS A 162 -13.44 -16.63 21.79
C LYS A 162 -13.13 -17.22 20.43
N GLU A 163 -13.59 -18.43 20.16
CA GLU A 163 -13.33 -19.14 18.90
C GLU A 163 -13.66 -18.30 17.66
N LYS A 164 -14.85 -17.68 17.63
CA LYS A 164 -15.29 -16.82 16.53
C LYS A 164 -14.31 -15.66 16.26
N SER A 165 -13.71 -15.07 17.31
CA SER A 165 -12.73 -13.99 17.17
C SER A 165 -11.42 -14.52 16.60
N LEU A 166 -10.94 -15.66 17.12
CA LEU A 166 -9.69 -16.28 16.72
C LEU A 166 -9.74 -16.73 15.26
N ILE A 167 -10.80 -17.42 14.84
CA ILE A 167 -11.00 -17.87 13.45
C ILE A 167 -10.97 -16.68 12.49
N LEU A 168 -11.68 -15.61 12.83
CA LEU A 168 -11.82 -14.43 11.99
C LEU A 168 -10.50 -13.67 11.84
N ILE A 169 -9.70 -13.56 12.90
CA ILE A 169 -8.40 -12.87 12.85
C ILE A 169 -7.32 -13.75 12.23
N ASN A 170 -7.26 -15.05 12.57
CA ASN A 170 -6.33 -16.01 11.98
C ASN A 170 -6.52 -16.11 10.47
N ARG A 171 -7.76 -16.07 9.97
CA ARG A 171 -8.03 -16.01 8.53
C ARG A 171 -7.33 -14.83 7.86
N ASN A 172 -7.43 -13.63 8.45
CA ASN A 172 -6.81 -12.42 7.89
C ASN A 172 -5.28 -12.46 7.98
N LEU A 173 -4.73 -12.96 9.09
CA LEU A 173 -3.30 -13.12 9.28
C LEU A 173 -2.71 -14.14 8.31
N ASN A 174 -3.35 -15.30 8.14
CA ASN A 174 -2.93 -16.33 7.18
C ASN A 174 -2.92 -15.79 5.74
N GLU A 175 -3.96 -15.06 5.34
CA GLU A 175 -4.00 -14.39 4.03
C GLU A 175 -2.83 -13.40 3.85
N TYR A 176 -2.45 -12.69 4.91
CA TYR A 176 -1.30 -11.79 4.92
C TYR A 176 0.03 -12.56 4.80
N TYR A 177 0.23 -13.62 5.59
CA TYR A 177 1.43 -14.46 5.54
C TYR A 177 1.63 -15.10 4.17
N GLN A 178 0.59 -15.67 3.57
CA GLN A 178 0.64 -16.24 2.22
C GLN A 178 1.06 -15.19 1.18
N ARG A 179 0.53 -13.96 1.28
CA ARG A 179 0.93 -12.85 0.41
C ARG A 179 2.39 -12.47 0.61
N MET A 180 2.84 -12.34 1.85
CA MET A 180 4.23 -12.00 2.15
C MET A 180 5.18 -13.09 1.64
N GLN A 181 4.83 -14.36 1.83
CA GLN A 181 5.58 -15.49 1.31
C GLN A 181 5.66 -15.46 -0.23
N PHE A 182 4.57 -15.13 -0.92
CA PHE A 182 4.57 -14.94 -2.37
C PHE A 182 5.52 -13.81 -2.80
N TYR A 183 5.48 -12.65 -2.12
CA TYR A 183 6.38 -11.54 -2.43
C TYR A 183 7.84 -11.89 -2.14
N LYS A 184 8.12 -12.57 -1.03
CA LYS A 184 9.46 -13.05 -0.67
C LYS A 184 10.02 -13.99 -1.75
N LYS A 185 9.26 -15.05 -2.11
CA LYS A 185 9.63 -15.98 -3.19
C LYS A 185 9.87 -15.28 -4.53
N ARG A 186 9.10 -14.24 -4.82
CA ARG A 186 9.26 -13.46 -6.05
C ARG A 186 10.51 -12.56 -6.00
N LEU A 187 10.80 -11.94 -4.86
CA LEU A 187 12.00 -11.13 -4.65
C LEU A 187 13.27 -11.97 -4.74
N GLU A 188 13.26 -13.18 -4.17
CA GLU A 188 14.38 -14.13 -4.24
C GLU A 188 14.76 -14.47 -5.69
N LYS A 189 13.78 -14.44 -6.62
CA LYS A 189 14.00 -14.68 -8.05
C LYS A 189 14.40 -13.44 -8.84
N THR A 190 14.49 -12.26 -8.22
CA THR A 190 14.89 -11.05 -8.94
C THR A 190 16.37 -11.05 -9.23
N LEU A 191 16.76 -10.54 -10.40
CA LEU A 191 18.15 -10.48 -10.82
C LEU A 191 19.03 -9.77 -9.78
N ALA A 192 18.59 -8.63 -9.27
CA ALA A 192 19.36 -7.87 -8.29
C ALA A 192 19.61 -8.67 -6.99
N PHE A 193 18.61 -9.44 -6.54
CA PHE A 193 18.75 -10.28 -5.35
C PHE A 193 19.68 -11.47 -5.60
N ILE A 194 19.58 -12.10 -6.77
CA ILE A 194 20.45 -13.21 -7.18
C ILE A 194 21.92 -12.76 -7.26
N LEU A 195 22.21 -11.59 -7.82
CA LEU A 195 23.56 -11.04 -7.87
C LEU A 195 24.16 -10.84 -6.46
N PHE A 196 23.34 -10.39 -5.52
CA PHE A 196 23.71 -10.26 -4.11
C PHE A 196 23.90 -11.63 -3.45
N GLN A 197 22.97 -12.57 -3.65
CA GLN A 197 23.01 -13.91 -3.06
C GLN A 197 24.23 -14.73 -3.53
N LEU A 198 24.62 -14.58 -4.81
CA LEU A 198 25.81 -15.20 -5.39
C LEU A 198 27.12 -14.53 -4.96
N LYS A 199 27.07 -13.51 -4.08
CA LYS A 199 28.22 -12.72 -3.61
C LYS A 199 29.04 -12.06 -4.73
N LEU A 200 28.45 -11.88 -5.92
CA LEU A 200 29.10 -11.16 -7.03
C LEU A 200 29.16 -9.65 -6.76
N VAL A 201 28.30 -9.20 -5.85
CA VAL A 201 28.11 -7.80 -5.50
C VAL A 201 27.92 -7.70 -3.99
N PRO A 202 28.58 -6.75 -3.31
CA PRO A 202 28.52 -6.67 -1.85
C PRO A 202 27.14 -6.25 -1.33
N ASN A 203 26.43 -5.38 -2.04
CA ASN A 203 25.15 -4.81 -1.60
C ASN A 203 24.08 -4.78 -2.73
N MET A 204 22.81 -4.71 -2.33
CA MET A 204 21.70 -4.55 -3.28
C MET A 204 21.79 -3.24 -4.08
N GLY A 205 22.29 -2.16 -3.47
CA GLY A 205 22.48 -0.87 -4.14
C GLY A 205 23.50 -0.94 -5.28
N SER A 206 24.64 -1.60 -5.05
CA SER A 206 25.63 -1.88 -6.08
C SER A 206 25.08 -2.79 -7.20
N ALA A 207 24.15 -3.71 -6.86
CA ALA A 207 23.51 -4.55 -7.87
C ALA A 207 22.63 -3.70 -8.80
N LEU A 208 21.89 -2.73 -8.25
CA LEU A 208 21.10 -1.77 -9.04
C LEU A 208 21.99 -0.90 -9.95
N GLN A 209 23.14 -0.45 -9.45
CA GLN A 209 24.10 0.32 -10.25
C GLN A 209 24.67 -0.50 -11.41
N LEU A 210 25.02 -1.78 -11.19
CA LEU A 210 25.49 -2.67 -12.24
C LEU A 210 24.45 -2.92 -13.34
N ILE A 211 23.17 -2.95 -12.96
CA ILE A 211 22.05 -3.17 -13.90
C ILE A 211 21.74 -1.88 -14.69
N ASN A 212 21.73 -0.73 -14.01
CA ASN A 212 21.28 0.54 -14.60
C ASN A 212 22.41 1.38 -15.21
N GLY A 213 23.67 1.08 -14.86
CA GLY A 213 24.82 1.90 -15.22
C GLY A 213 25.09 2.00 -16.74
N PRO A 214 25.74 3.09 -17.17
CA PRO A 214 26.23 3.22 -18.55
C PRO A 214 27.26 2.10 -18.80
N GLY A 215 26.98 1.23 -19.77
CA GLY A 215 27.78 0.02 -20.02
C GLY A 215 27.34 -1.24 -19.27
N ALA A 216 26.04 -1.39 -18.98
CA ALA A 216 25.51 -2.53 -18.20
C ALA A 216 26.13 -3.88 -18.58
N VAL A 217 26.74 -4.45 -17.55
CA VAL A 217 27.64 -5.59 -17.55
C VAL A 217 26.88 -6.93 -17.54
N VAL A 218 25.61 -6.89 -17.13
CA VAL A 218 24.80 -8.08 -16.86
C VAL A 218 23.85 -8.35 -18.03
N LYS A 219 23.99 -9.52 -18.65
CA LYS A 219 23.09 -10.06 -19.67
C LYS A 219 22.44 -11.35 -19.14
N ILE A 220 21.24 -11.63 -19.59
CA ILE A 220 20.51 -12.87 -19.35
C ILE A 220 20.29 -13.53 -20.70
N ASN A 221 20.76 -14.77 -20.91
CA ASN A 221 20.66 -15.48 -22.19
C ASN A 221 21.12 -14.58 -23.37
N ASN A 222 22.27 -13.91 -23.20
CA ASN A 222 22.86 -12.93 -24.12
C ASN A 222 22.04 -11.65 -24.40
N ARG A 223 20.88 -11.45 -23.76
CA ARG A 223 20.08 -10.22 -23.85
C ARG A 223 20.39 -9.28 -22.69
N ARG A 224 20.57 -7.99 -22.98
CA ARG A 224 20.80 -6.96 -21.96
C ARG A 224 19.50 -6.66 -21.21
N VAL A 225 19.55 -6.73 -19.87
CA VAL A 225 18.40 -6.43 -19.00
C VAL A 225 18.69 -5.19 -18.18
N ARG A 226 17.86 -4.16 -18.32
CA ARG A 226 17.94 -2.90 -17.56
C ARG A 226 16.91 -2.78 -16.43
N ASN A 227 16.00 -3.75 -16.34
CA ASN A 227 14.96 -3.72 -15.32
C ASN A 227 15.48 -4.45 -14.07
N PRO A 228 15.69 -3.77 -12.94
CA PRO A 228 16.22 -4.42 -11.73
C PRO A 228 15.26 -5.46 -11.13
N ASN A 229 13.95 -5.27 -11.36
CA ASN A 229 12.90 -6.19 -10.93
C ASN A 229 12.64 -7.31 -11.95
N HIS A 230 13.57 -7.56 -12.88
CA HIS A 230 13.45 -8.69 -13.79
C HIS A 230 13.53 -10.00 -13.00
N ILE A 231 12.61 -10.92 -13.29
CA ILE A 231 12.51 -12.21 -12.62
C ILE A 231 13.27 -13.22 -13.46
N CYS A 232 14.34 -13.79 -12.91
CA CYS A 232 15.11 -14.82 -13.57
C CYS A 232 14.42 -16.18 -13.41
N ASN A 233 14.44 -16.97 -14.47
CA ASN A 233 14.01 -18.36 -14.46
C ASN A 233 15.18 -19.28 -14.10
N PRO A 234 14.92 -20.49 -13.57
CA PRO A 234 15.95 -21.50 -13.28
C PRO A 234 16.67 -22.09 -14.50
N LYS A 235 16.36 -21.61 -15.71
CA LYS A 235 17.06 -22.02 -16.95
C LYS A 235 17.90 -20.90 -17.53
N ASP A 236 17.82 -19.72 -16.92
CA ASP A 236 18.51 -18.54 -17.42
C ASP A 236 20.00 -18.59 -17.07
N VAL A 237 20.82 -18.18 -18.03
CA VAL A 237 22.26 -18.00 -17.88
C VAL A 237 22.55 -16.52 -17.74
N LEU A 238 23.14 -16.15 -16.61
CA LEU A 238 23.62 -14.80 -16.35
C LEU A 238 25.04 -14.67 -16.90
N SER A 239 25.31 -13.65 -17.70
CA SER A 239 26.67 -13.29 -18.09
C SER A 239 27.01 -11.88 -17.60
N ILE A 240 28.15 -11.78 -16.92
CA ILE A 240 28.63 -10.56 -16.26
C ILE A 240 30.00 -10.23 -16.85
N THR A 241 30.08 -9.16 -17.63
CA THR A 241 31.32 -8.62 -18.21
C THR A 241 32.07 -7.64 -17.27
N THR A 242 32.97 -8.15 -16.43
CA THR A 242 33.88 -7.31 -15.63
C THR A 242 35.10 -6.87 -16.44
N ARG A 243 35.91 -5.93 -15.91
CA ARG A 243 37.19 -5.52 -16.54
C ARG A 243 38.16 -6.70 -16.72
N GLU A 244 38.04 -7.73 -15.88
CA GLU A 244 38.85 -8.95 -15.88
C GLU A 244 38.33 -10.03 -16.87
N GLY A 245 37.20 -9.80 -17.55
CA GLY A 245 36.60 -10.76 -18.48
C GLY A 245 35.13 -11.05 -18.20
N THR A 246 34.54 -11.94 -18.99
CA THR A 246 33.11 -12.29 -18.91
C THR A 246 32.89 -13.57 -18.12
N ARG A 247 32.17 -13.51 -17.00
CA ARG A 247 31.77 -14.67 -16.20
C ARG A 247 30.35 -15.10 -16.56
N GLN A 248 30.14 -16.37 -16.87
CA GLN A 248 28.81 -16.94 -17.11
C GLN A 248 28.41 -17.84 -15.94
N ILE A 249 27.18 -17.67 -15.44
CA ILE A 249 26.64 -18.40 -14.32
C ILE A 249 25.26 -18.92 -14.70
N LYS A 250 25.07 -20.23 -14.62
CA LYS A 250 23.78 -20.86 -14.82
C LYS A 250 23.02 -20.88 -13.49
N LEU A 251 21.80 -20.38 -13.48
CA LEU A 251 20.95 -20.41 -12.29
C LEU A 251 20.33 -21.80 -12.17
N SER A 252 20.90 -22.68 -11.33
CA SER A 252 20.31 -23.99 -10.99
C SER A 252 19.18 -23.86 -9.97
#